data_AF-A0A087UUS8-F1
#
_entry.id   AF-A0A087UUS8-F1
#
_cell.length_a   1.000
_cell.length_b   1.000
_cell.length_c   1.000
_cell.angle_alpha   90.00
_cell.angle_beta   90.00
_cell.angle_gamma   90.00
#
_symmetry.space_group_name_H-M   'P 1'
#
loop_
_entity.id
_entity.type
_entity.pdbx_description
1 polymer ?
#
loop_
_entity_poly.entity_id
_entity_poly.type
_entity_poly.pdbx_seq_one_letter_code
_entity_poly.pdbx_strand_id
1 'polypeptide(L)'
;MGCAGSAWRDTERKKTKRIRLMSATEKAFNAAILIQKWYRRYLARQEVRRRCSWTIFQSLEYAGEQDQTKLYNFFNDLITHLFDANPYIAASVTYPNQHIFKGKNPLLTRSDDEDADLWEKTQPDTVKVEEGYKGLKIKLPMKAETIVKLTEYFKSRRRLHAKYVLTIIHAARKILKYKPNINFASSVHS
;
A
#
# COMPACT_ATOMS: atom_id res chain seq x y z
N MET A 1 -9.66 81.34 9.70
CA MET A 1 -9.01 82.30 10.62
C MET A 1 -8.15 81.52 11.58
N GLY A 2 -6.91 81.94 11.83
CA GLY A 2 -6.04 81.35 12.86
C GLY A 2 -4.67 80.89 12.35
N CYS A 3 -3.81 81.84 12.01
CA CYS A 3 -2.37 81.64 11.84
C CYS A 3 -1.70 81.49 13.21
N ALA A 4 -0.73 80.58 13.35
CA ALA A 4 0.34 80.68 14.35
C ALA A 4 1.56 79.90 13.87
N GLY A 5 2.50 80.61 13.23
CA GLY A 5 3.82 80.12 12.92
C GLY A 5 4.73 80.27 14.13
N SER A 6 5.45 79.21 14.48
CA SER A 6 6.56 79.24 15.44
C SER A 6 7.84 78.85 14.72
N ALA A 7 8.74 79.84 14.60
CA ALA A 7 10.04 79.72 13.97
C ALA A 7 11.01 78.97 14.90
N TRP A 8 11.49 77.81 14.44
CA TRP A 8 12.60 77.10 15.07
C TRP A 8 13.90 77.63 14.48
N ARG A 9 14.70 78.33 15.31
CA ARG A 9 16.07 78.73 14.96
C ARG A 9 16.99 77.53 15.18
N ASP A 10 17.47 76.96 14.09
CA ASP A 10 18.53 75.96 14.10
C ASP A 10 19.88 76.64 14.32
N THR A 11 20.47 76.48 15.51
CA THR A 11 21.88 76.81 15.74
C THR A 11 22.73 75.58 15.42
N GLU A 12 23.26 75.50 14.21
CA GLU A 12 24.22 74.48 13.81
C GLU A 12 25.52 74.60 14.63
N ARG A 13 25.68 73.71 15.61
CA ARG A 13 26.94 73.50 16.33
C ARG A 13 27.77 72.47 15.56
N LYS A 14 28.69 72.93 14.70
CA LYS A 14 29.68 72.08 13.99
C LYS A 14 30.58 71.36 15.00
N LYS A 15 30.27 70.09 15.30
CA LYS A 15 31.17 69.16 16.01
C LYS A 15 32.13 68.52 15.00
N THR A 16 33.33 69.08 14.86
CA THR A 16 34.46 68.44 14.17
C THR A 16 34.84 67.16 14.92
N LYS A 17 34.44 66.00 14.38
CA LYS A 17 34.90 64.68 14.84
C LYS A 17 36.39 64.54 14.53
N ARG A 18 37.26 64.73 15.53
CA ARG A 18 38.65 64.25 15.47
C ARG A 18 38.63 62.73 15.33
N ILE A 19 38.95 62.21 14.15
CA ILE A 19 39.16 60.79 13.92
C ILE A 19 40.46 60.42 14.63
N ARG A 20 40.37 59.70 15.76
CA ARG A 20 41.56 59.08 16.38
C ARG A 20 42.12 58.05 15.39
N LEU A 21 43.32 58.30 14.88
CA LEU A 21 44.09 57.31 14.14
C LEU A 21 44.53 56.21 15.11
N MET A 22 44.09 54.98 14.86
CA MET A 22 44.44 53.83 15.70
C MET A 22 45.92 53.46 15.55
N SER A 23 46.53 53.07 16.67
CA SER A 23 47.88 52.47 16.71
C SER A 23 47.94 51.19 15.87
N ALA A 24 49.12 50.83 15.35
CA ALA A 24 49.32 49.57 14.65
C ALA A 24 48.91 48.34 15.49
N THR A 25 49.15 48.39 16.80
CA THR A 25 48.72 47.34 17.75
C THR A 25 47.21 47.25 17.88
N GLU A 26 46.52 48.40 17.95
CA GLU A 26 45.05 48.45 17.97
C GLU A 26 44.44 47.93 16.67
N LYS A 27 45.04 48.26 15.51
CA LYS A 27 44.62 47.73 14.20
C LYS A 27 44.76 46.21 14.14
N ALA A 28 45.88 45.66 14.58
CA ALA A 28 46.12 44.22 14.62
C ALA A 28 45.14 43.50 15.56
N PHE A 29 44.90 44.07 16.75
CA PHE A 29 43.95 43.53 17.71
C PHE A 29 42.51 43.54 17.18
N ASN A 30 42.08 44.64 16.57
CA ASN A 30 40.74 44.73 15.96
C ASN A 30 40.56 43.77 14.78
N ALA A 31 41.60 43.60 13.94
CA ALA A 31 41.59 42.62 12.86
C ALA A 31 41.48 41.18 13.42
N ALA A 32 42.22 40.85 14.48
CA ALA A 32 42.12 39.55 15.14
C ALA A 32 40.70 39.30 15.69
N ILE A 33 40.10 40.29 16.35
CA ILE A 33 38.71 40.22 16.82
C ILE A 33 37.74 39.99 15.65
N LEU A 34 37.94 40.69 14.52
CA LEU A 34 37.10 40.54 13.33
C LEU A 34 37.19 39.11 12.78
N ILE A 35 38.39 38.56 12.64
CA ILE A 35 38.64 37.19 12.16
C ILE A 35 37.99 36.18 13.12
N GLN A 36 38.19 36.32 14.42
CA GLN A 36 37.59 35.44 15.43
C GLN A 36 36.07 35.49 15.39
N LYS A 37 35.48 36.69 15.27
CA LYS A 37 34.02 36.87 15.19
C LYS A 37 33.45 36.27 13.91
N TRP A 38 34.13 36.43 12.77
CA TRP A 38 33.76 35.82 11.51
C TRP A 38 33.83 34.29 11.61
N TYR A 39 34.92 33.75 12.17
CA TYR A 39 35.12 32.31 12.34
C TYR A 39 34.07 31.67 13.25
N ARG A 40 33.75 32.28 14.41
CA ARG A 40 32.68 31.81 15.30
C ARG A 40 31.32 31.79 14.59
N ARG A 41 30.99 32.82 13.82
CA ARG A 41 29.75 32.85 13.01
C ARG A 41 29.76 31.83 11.88
N TYR A 42 30.91 31.56 11.28
CA TYR A 42 31.06 30.52 10.26
C TYR A 42 30.84 29.13 10.86
N LEU A 43 31.49 28.81 11.98
CA LEU A 43 31.28 27.55 12.70
C LEU A 43 29.83 27.35 13.13
N ALA A 44 29.18 28.39 13.68
CA ALA A 44 27.76 28.32 14.04
C ALA A 44 26.88 27.98 12.83
N ARG A 45 27.16 28.59 11.66
CA ARG A 45 26.44 28.29 10.42
C ARG A 45 26.69 26.86 9.93
N GLN A 46 27.93 26.37 10.01
CA GLN A 46 28.25 24.99 9.65
C GLN A 46 27.55 23.97 10.55
N GLU A 47 27.50 24.23 11.85
CA GLU A 47 26.82 23.34 12.81
C GLU A 47 25.29 23.35 12.59
N VAL A 48 24.70 24.51 12.32
CA VAL A 48 23.26 24.59 11.95
C VAL A 48 22.97 23.80 10.68
N ARG A 49 23.83 23.91 9.66
CA ARG A 49 23.69 23.12 8.43
C ARG A 49 23.79 21.62 8.71
N ARG A 50 24.77 21.19 9.51
CA ARG A 50 24.94 19.80 9.92
C ARG A 50 23.70 19.27 10.64
N ARG A 51 23.17 20.02 11.60
CA ARG A 51 21.94 19.66 12.34
C ARG A 51 20.73 19.60 11.42
N CYS A 52 20.55 20.58 10.54
CA CYS A 52 19.45 20.59 9.57
C CYS A 52 19.52 19.37 8.64
N SER A 53 20.68 19.08 8.06
CA SER A 53 20.89 17.89 7.23
C SER A 53 20.60 16.61 8.01
N TRP A 54 21.12 16.49 9.23
CA TRP A 54 20.81 15.35 10.11
C TRP A 54 19.31 15.19 10.35
N THR A 55 18.60 16.28 10.70
CA THR A 55 17.15 16.26 10.91
C THR A 55 16.39 15.84 9.65
N ILE A 56 16.80 16.31 8.47
CA ILE A 56 16.18 15.89 7.19
C ILE A 56 16.37 14.40 6.97
N PHE A 57 17.60 13.89 7.08
CA PHE A 57 17.87 12.47 6.87
C PHE A 57 17.16 11.58 7.89
N GLN A 58 17.18 11.99 9.16
CA GLN A 58 16.43 11.31 10.22
C GLN A 58 14.92 11.30 9.88
N SER A 59 14.35 12.44 9.50
CA SER A 59 12.92 12.49 9.16
C SER A 59 12.56 11.60 7.97
N LEU A 60 13.45 11.51 6.96
CA LEU A 60 13.25 10.67 5.78
C LEU A 60 13.33 9.18 6.14
N GLU A 61 14.37 8.80 6.91
CA GLU A 61 14.62 7.42 7.33
C GLU A 61 13.48 6.89 8.19
N TYR A 62 13.00 7.69 9.14
CA TYR A 62 11.96 7.30 10.09
C TYR A 62 10.52 7.62 9.65
N ALA A 63 10.30 8.28 8.50
CA ALA A 63 8.96 8.58 8.00
C ALA A 63 8.11 7.31 7.83
N GLY A 64 8.70 6.26 7.25
CA GLY A 64 8.01 4.98 7.03
C GLY A 64 7.64 4.28 8.33
N GLU A 65 8.53 4.26 9.33
CA GLU A 65 8.26 3.63 10.64
C GLU A 65 7.15 4.38 11.41
N GLN A 66 7.15 5.72 11.34
CA GLN A 66 6.09 6.52 11.94
C GLN A 66 4.74 6.26 11.28
N ASP A 67 4.71 6.19 9.95
CA ASP A 67 3.48 5.94 9.21
C ASP A 67 2.96 4.52 9.44
N GLN A 68 3.85 3.52 9.53
CA GLN A 68 3.48 2.15 9.94
C GLN A 68 2.88 2.12 11.34
N THR A 69 3.49 2.82 12.31
CA THR A 69 2.98 2.88 13.69
C THR A 69 1.61 3.56 13.74
N LYS A 70 1.43 4.67 13.00
CA LYS A 70 0.15 5.37 12.89
C LYS A 70 -0.93 4.49 12.26
N LEU A 71 -0.61 3.77 11.18
CA LEU A 71 -1.52 2.83 10.54
C LEU A 71 -1.91 1.71 11.50
N TYR A 72 -0.95 1.14 12.22
CA TYR A 72 -1.21 0.10 13.21
C TYR A 72 -2.20 0.59 14.28
N ASN A 73 -1.98 1.78 14.85
CA ASN A 73 -2.88 2.38 15.82
C ASN A 73 -4.28 2.62 15.22
N PHE A 74 -4.35 3.19 14.02
CA PHE A 74 -5.61 3.41 13.31
C PHE A 74 -6.40 2.11 13.09
N PHE A 75 -5.73 1.04 12.66
CA PHE A 75 -6.41 -0.24 12.44
C PHE A 75 -6.86 -0.90 13.75
N ASN A 76 -6.09 -0.78 14.83
CA ASN A 76 -6.54 -1.23 16.14
C ASN A 76 -7.78 -0.47 16.60
N ASP A 77 -7.74 0.87 16.53
CA ASP A 77 -8.88 1.71 16.91
C ASP A 77 -10.12 1.38 16.07
N LEU A 78 -9.94 1.19 14.76
CA LEU A 78 -11.00 0.77 13.84
C LEU A 78 -11.59 -0.59 14.24
N ILE A 79 -10.75 -1.58 14.54
CA ILE A 79 -11.18 -2.92 14.96
C ILE A 79 -11.93 -2.83 16.30
N THR A 80 -11.44 -2.05 17.27
CA THR A 80 -12.12 -1.84 18.56
C THR A 80 -13.52 -1.25 18.36
N HIS A 81 -13.64 -0.20 17.54
CA HIS A 81 -14.95 0.40 17.23
C HIS A 81 -15.86 -0.56 16.44
N LEU A 82 -15.30 -1.41 15.58
CA LEU A 82 -16.07 -2.44 14.88
C LEU A 82 -16.55 -3.54 15.83
N PHE A 83 -15.75 -3.93 16.83
CA PHE A 83 -16.19 -4.85 17.89
C PHE A 83 -17.36 -4.27 18.69
N ASP A 84 -17.33 -2.97 18.98
CA ASP A 84 -18.40 -2.27 19.67
C ASP A 84 -19.68 -2.14 18.81
N ALA A 85 -19.53 -1.93 17.49
CA ALA A 85 -20.66 -1.72 16.58
C ALA A 85 -21.29 -3.03 16.06
N ASN A 86 -20.48 -4.04 15.71
CA ASN A 86 -20.95 -5.33 15.21
C ASN A 86 -19.92 -6.47 15.45
N PRO A 87 -20.08 -7.25 16.54
CA PRO A 87 -19.12 -8.28 16.95
C PRO A 87 -18.91 -9.39 15.91
N TYR A 88 -19.92 -9.68 15.07
CA TYR A 88 -19.83 -10.72 14.04
C TYR A 88 -18.91 -10.34 12.88
N ILE A 89 -18.91 -9.06 12.49
CA ILE A 89 -18.04 -8.55 11.43
C ILE A 89 -16.61 -8.37 11.96
N ALA A 90 -16.45 -7.92 13.21
CA ALA A 90 -15.14 -7.78 13.81
C ALA A 90 -14.39 -9.13 13.93
N ALA A 91 -15.10 -10.23 14.24
CA ALA A 91 -14.52 -11.57 14.30
C ALA A 91 -13.95 -12.04 12.95
N SER A 92 -14.57 -11.68 11.82
CA SER A 92 -14.07 -12.07 10.48
C SER A 92 -12.86 -11.24 10.02
N VAL A 93 -12.70 -10.01 10.55
CA VAL A 93 -11.60 -9.09 10.21
C VAL A 93 -10.39 -9.27 11.14
N THR A 94 -10.61 -9.62 12.40
CA THR A 94 -9.54 -9.79 13.43
C THR A 94 -8.90 -11.18 13.38
N TYR A 95 -9.66 -12.18 12.92
CA TYR A 95 -9.16 -13.49 12.54
C TYR A 95 -9.25 -13.67 11.03
N PRO A 96 -8.52 -12.86 10.23
CA PRO A 96 -8.28 -13.30 8.87
C PRO A 96 -7.50 -14.60 9.01
N ASN A 97 -8.00 -15.68 8.42
CA ASN A 97 -7.22 -16.92 8.28
C ASN A 97 -5.74 -16.55 8.05
N GLN A 98 -4.82 -17.16 8.81
CA GLN A 98 -3.40 -16.81 9.00
C GLN A 98 -2.55 -16.61 7.72
N HIS A 99 -3.16 -16.64 6.54
CA HIS A 99 -2.58 -16.51 5.22
C HIS A 99 -2.38 -15.06 4.76
N ILE A 100 -3.07 -14.06 5.33
CA ILE A 100 -2.94 -12.65 4.86
C ILE A 100 -1.60 -12.00 5.29
N PHE A 101 -1.06 -12.33 6.47
CA PHE A 101 0.17 -11.70 7.00
C PHE A 101 1.48 -12.46 6.70
N LYS A 102 1.43 -13.63 6.04
CA LYS A 102 2.64 -14.40 5.67
C LYS A 102 3.28 -13.97 4.35
N GLY A 103 2.95 -12.78 3.81
CA GLY A 103 3.53 -12.28 2.56
C GLY A 103 3.22 -13.15 1.33
N LYS A 104 2.25 -14.06 1.44
CA LYS A 104 1.82 -14.92 0.33
C LYS A 104 0.53 -14.34 -0.23
N ASN A 105 0.61 -13.84 -1.47
CA ASN A 105 -0.57 -13.45 -2.23
C ASN A 105 -1.65 -14.55 -2.11
N PRO A 106 -2.87 -14.24 -1.63
CA PRO A 106 -3.97 -15.21 -1.55
C PRO A 106 -4.29 -15.87 -2.90
N LEU A 107 -3.89 -15.23 -4.01
CA LEU A 107 -4.03 -15.76 -5.37
C LEU A 107 -2.98 -16.84 -5.74
N LEU A 108 -1.94 -17.06 -4.93
CA LEU A 108 -0.80 -17.93 -5.26
C LEU A 108 -0.59 -19.12 -4.31
N THR A 109 -1.33 -19.22 -3.21
CA THR A 109 -1.31 -20.41 -2.34
C THR A 109 -2.72 -20.81 -1.95
N ARG A 110 -3.43 -21.38 -2.93
CA ARG A 110 -4.59 -22.23 -2.68
C ARG A 110 -4.06 -23.52 -2.06
N SER A 111 -4.18 -23.67 -0.74
CA SER A 111 -3.74 -24.90 -0.05
C SER A 111 -4.59 -26.08 -0.50
N ASP A 112 -4.04 -27.29 -0.45
CA ASP A 112 -4.83 -28.51 -0.71
C ASP A 112 -6.00 -28.64 0.29
N ASP A 113 -5.92 -27.97 1.44
CA ASP A 113 -7.00 -27.85 2.43
C ASP A 113 -8.21 -27.08 1.89
N GLU A 114 -8.02 -25.97 1.17
CA GLU A 114 -9.13 -25.22 0.55
C GLU A 114 -9.83 -26.04 -0.54
N ASP A 115 -9.07 -26.87 -1.26
CA ASP A 115 -9.64 -27.79 -2.25
C ASP A 115 -10.41 -28.94 -1.60
N ALA A 116 -9.97 -29.42 -0.44
CA ALA A 116 -10.69 -30.42 0.36
C ALA A 116 -12.02 -29.87 0.89
N ASP A 117 -12.00 -28.67 1.48
CA ASP A 117 -13.19 -27.97 1.98
C ASP A 117 -14.21 -27.69 0.86
N LEU A 118 -13.73 -27.26 -0.30
CA LEU A 118 -14.58 -27.01 -1.45
C LEU A 118 -15.16 -28.30 -2.02
N TRP A 119 -14.37 -29.38 -2.05
CA TRP A 119 -14.87 -30.68 -2.47
C TRP A 119 -15.99 -31.15 -1.54
N GLU A 120 -15.81 -31.07 -0.22
CA GLU A 120 -16.82 -31.42 0.78
C GLU A 120 -18.14 -30.67 0.58
N LYS A 121 -18.07 -29.34 0.35
CA LYS A 121 -19.25 -28.50 0.14
C LYS A 121 -19.95 -28.71 -1.21
N THR A 122 -19.25 -29.27 -2.22
CA THR A 122 -19.76 -29.34 -3.60
C THR A 122 -19.69 -30.73 -4.22
N GLN A 123 -19.76 -31.77 -3.40
CA GLN A 123 -19.70 -33.17 -3.86
C GLN A 123 -20.83 -33.45 -4.86
N PRO A 124 -20.53 -33.93 -6.09
CA PRO A 124 -21.57 -34.25 -7.07
C PRO A 124 -22.54 -35.36 -6.64
N ASP A 125 -22.14 -36.22 -5.70
CA ASP A 125 -22.92 -37.37 -5.25
C ASP A 125 -24.00 -37.04 -4.21
N THR A 126 -23.89 -35.89 -3.54
CA THR A 126 -24.96 -35.38 -2.64
C THR A 126 -26.19 -34.93 -3.42
N VAL A 127 -26.02 -34.58 -4.70
CA VAL A 127 -27.10 -34.17 -5.59
C VAL A 127 -27.81 -35.42 -6.12
N LYS A 128 -28.97 -35.75 -5.52
CA LYS A 128 -29.83 -36.85 -5.95
C LYS A 128 -30.29 -36.63 -7.39
N VAL A 129 -30.11 -37.65 -8.23
CA VAL A 129 -30.67 -37.70 -9.59
C VAL A 129 -31.92 -38.55 -9.52
N GLU A 130 -33.05 -38.01 -9.97
CA GLU A 130 -34.29 -38.77 -10.06
C GLU A 130 -34.13 -39.99 -10.97
N GLU A 131 -34.66 -41.15 -10.57
CA GLU A 131 -34.53 -42.41 -11.31
C GLU A 131 -35.11 -42.33 -12.73
N GLY A 132 -36.07 -41.41 -12.95
CA GLY A 132 -36.68 -41.09 -14.25
C GLY A 132 -35.94 -40.04 -15.09
N TYR A 133 -34.73 -39.61 -14.73
CA TYR A 133 -34.01 -38.58 -15.47
C TYR A 133 -33.68 -39.02 -16.91
N LYS A 134 -34.41 -38.45 -17.88
CA LYS A 134 -34.26 -38.65 -19.33
C LYS A 134 -33.20 -37.76 -19.99
N GLY A 135 -32.55 -36.89 -19.21
CA GLY A 135 -31.53 -35.99 -19.75
C GLY A 135 -30.17 -36.67 -19.96
N LEU A 136 -29.23 -35.93 -20.54
CA LEU A 136 -27.90 -36.45 -20.83
C LEU A 136 -27.13 -36.79 -19.55
N LYS A 137 -26.61 -38.02 -19.46
CA LYS A 137 -25.79 -38.51 -18.35
C LYS A 137 -24.32 -38.45 -18.73
N ILE A 138 -23.52 -37.72 -17.95
CA ILE A 138 -22.10 -37.49 -18.24
C ILE A 138 -21.26 -38.36 -17.31
N LYS A 139 -20.28 -39.07 -17.90
CA LYS A 139 -19.25 -39.82 -17.18
C LYS A 139 -17.88 -39.37 -17.67
N LEU A 140 -16.92 -39.27 -16.74
CA LEU A 140 -15.53 -38.95 -17.04
C LEU A 140 -14.74 -40.26 -17.26
N PRO A 141 -13.72 -40.27 -18.15
CA PRO A 141 -13.30 -39.18 -19.04
C PRO A 141 -14.31 -38.95 -20.19
N MET A 142 -14.53 -37.69 -20.58
CA MET A 142 -15.49 -37.34 -21.63
C MET A 142 -14.95 -37.77 -23.01
N LYS A 143 -15.73 -38.57 -23.72
CA LYS A 143 -15.47 -38.94 -25.13
C LYS A 143 -15.95 -37.84 -26.08
N ALA A 144 -15.35 -37.74 -27.26
CA ALA A 144 -15.76 -36.79 -28.30
C ALA A 144 -17.25 -36.91 -28.66
N GLU A 145 -17.77 -38.14 -28.76
CA GLU A 145 -19.21 -38.40 -28.99
C GLU A 145 -20.12 -37.77 -27.93
N THR A 146 -19.69 -37.82 -26.66
CA THR A 146 -20.45 -37.24 -25.54
C THR A 146 -20.46 -35.71 -25.63
N ILE A 147 -19.38 -35.10 -26.12
CA ILE A 147 -19.28 -33.65 -26.33
C ILE A 147 -20.23 -33.21 -27.46
N VAL A 148 -20.26 -33.95 -28.58
CA VAL A 148 -21.19 -33.66 -29.69
C VAL A 148 -22.64 -33.72 -29.20
N LYS A 149 -23.01 -34.79 -28.47
CA LYS A 149 -24.34 -34.93 -27.86
C LYS A 149 -24.65 -33.80 -26.86
N LEU A 150 -23.65 -33.37 -26.08
CA LEU A 150 -23.80 -32.26 -25.14
C LEU A 150 -24.06 -30.93 -25.88
N THR A 151 -23.35 -30.68 -26.98
CA THR A 151 -23.55 -29.50 -27.84
C THR A 151 -24.94 -29.50 -28.47
N GLU A 152 -25.41 -30.63 -29.00
CA GLU A 152 -26.77 -30.76 -29.54
C GLU A 152 -27.84 -30.57 -28.45
N TYR A 153 -27.58 -31.07 -27.25
CA TYR A 153 -28.47 -30.93 -26.09
C TYR A 153 -28.63 -29.46 -25.68
N PHE A 154 -27.53 -28.70 -25.65
CA PHE A 154 -27.56 -27.26 -25.39
C PHE A 154 -28.15 -26.45 -26.55
N LYS A 155 -27.92 -26.86 -27.81
CA LYS A 155 -28.56 -26.26 -29.00
C LYS A 155 -30.08 -26.33 -28.90
N SER A 156 -30.60 -27.40 -28.32
CA SER A 156 -32.03 -27.61 -28.07
C SER A 156 -32.57 -26.87 -26.82
N ARG A 157 -31.79 -25.91 -26.25
CA ARG A 157 -32.10 -25.14 -25.03
C ARG A 157 -32.44 -25.98 -23.79
N ARG A 158 -31.95 -27.22 -23.72
CA ARG A 158 -32.18 -28.09 -22.56
C ARG A 158 -31.15 -27.78 -21.46
N ARG A 159 -31.58 -27.85 -20.20
CA ARG A 159 -30.72 -27.68 -19.03
C ARG A 159 -30.11 -29.02 -18.62
N LEU A 160 -28.82 -29.01 -18.31
CA LEU A 160 -28.10 -30.17 -17.79
C LEU A 160 -28.32 -30.27 -16.27
N HIS A 161 -28.47 -31.49 -15.76
CA HIS A 161 -28.63 -31.72 -14.33
C HIS A 161 -27.43 -31.22 -13.53
N ALA A 162 -27.69 -30.63 -12.35
CA ALA A 162 -26.67 -30.01 -11.49
C ALA A 162 -25.51 -30.97 -11.13
N LYS A 163 -25.82 -32.25 -10.85
CA LYS A 163 -24.80 -33.30 -10.65
C LYS A 163 -23.75 -33.32 -11.76
N TYR A 164 -24.19 -33.40 -13.02
CA TYR A 164 -23.29 -33.50 -14.18
C TYR A 164 -22.55 -32.18 -14.44
N VAL A 165 -23.16 -31.04 -14.15
CA VAL A 165 -22.51 -29.73 -14.20
C VAL A 165 -21.36 -29.66 -13.18
N LEU A 166 -21.61 -30.05 -11.92
CA LEU A 166 -20.59 -30.08 -10.87
C LEU A 166 -19.46 -31.04 -11.24
N THR A 167 -19.78 -32.22 -11.79
CA THR A 167 -18.78 -33.17 -12.29
C THR A 167 -17.86 -32.55 -13.36
N ILE A 168 -18.41 -31.78 -14.31
CA ILE A 168 -17.61 -31.09 -15.33
C ILE A 168 -16.74 -30.00 -14.71
N ILE A 169 -17.31 -29.16 -13.85
CA ILE A 169 -16.60 -28.03 -13.22
C ILE A 169 -15.43 -28.54 -12.38
N HIS A 170 -15.63 -29.61 -11.62
CA HIS A 170 -14.56 -30.23 -10.82
C HIS A 170 -13.44 -30.80 -11.69
N ALA A 171 -13.79 -31.51 -12.77
CA ALA A 171 -12.79 -32.02 -13.70
C ALA A 171 -12.01 -30.88 -14.38
N ALA A 172 -12.71 -29.83 -14.82
CA ALA A 172 -12.09 -28.65 -15.42
C ALA A 172 -11.16 -27.95 -14.44
N ARG A 173 -11.61 -27.71 -13.20
CA ARG A 173 -10.77 -27.14 -12.13
C ARG A 173 -9.50 -27.97 -11.90
N LYS A 174 -9.63 -29.29 -11.81
CA LYS A 174 -8.49 -30.20 -11.62
C LYS A 174 -7.46 -30.04 -12.74
N ILE A 175 -7.91 -29.88 -13.99
CA ILE A 175 -7.01 -29.68 -15.13
C ILE A 175 -6.39 -28.28 -15.11
N LEU A 176 -7.20 -27.25 -14.86
CA LEU A 176 -6.78 -25.84 -14.86
C LEU A 176 -5.82 -25.52 -13.71
N LYS A 177 -5.91 -26.21 -12.57
CA LYS A 177 -4.99 -26.07 -11.42
C LYS A 177 -3.52 -26.28 -11.82
N TYR A 178 -3.25 -27.17 -12.76
CA TYR A 178 -1.88 -27.50 -13.20
C TYR A 178 -1.47 -26.77 -14.49
N LYS A 179 -2.26 -25.79 -14.97
CA LYS A 179 -1.91 -24.99 -16.14
C LYS A 179 -1.21 -23.68 -15.74
N PRO A 180 -0.19 -23.25 -16.49
CA PRO A 180 0.44 -21.96 -16.25
C PRO A 180 -0.52 -20.81 -16.58
N ASN A 181 -0.34 -19.67 -15.92
CA ASN A 181 -1.13 -18.45 -16.16
C ASN A 181 -0.94 -17.90 -17.58
N ILE A 182 0.24 -18.11 -18.18
CA ILE A 182 0.56 -17.73 -19.55
C ILE A 182 0.73 -19.02 -20.36
N ASN A 183 -0.20 -19.27 -21.27
CA ASN A 183 -0.11 -20.38 -22.21
C ASN A 183 0.45 -19.85 -23.53
N PHE A 184 1.67 -20.25 -23.89
CA PHE A 184 2.22 -19.99 -25.21
C PHE A 184 1.62 -20.99 -26.19
N ALA A 185 0.69 -20.53 -27.04
CA ALA A 185 0.18 -21.32 -28.14
C ALA A 185 1.18 -21.24 -29.30
N SER A 186 1.81 -22.37 -29.63
CA SER A 186 2.57 -22.52 -30.87
C SER A 186 1.68 -23.24 -31.88
N SER A 187 1.52 -22.68 -33.08
CA SER A 187 0.79 -23.31 -34.19
C SER A 187 1.72 -24.06 -35.14
N VAL A 188 2.89 -24.52 -34.69
CA VAL A 188 3.74 -25.40 -35.50
C VAL A 188 3.11 -26.79 -35.47
N HIS A 189 2.40 -27.13 -36.55
CA HIS A 189 1.89 -28.47 -36.81
C HIS A 189 3.05 -29.47 -36.87
N SER A 190 2.92 -30.60 -36.16
CA SER A 190 3.65 -31.85 -36.42
C SER A 190 2.72 -32.82 -37.12
#